data_AF-A0A926BAU9-F1
#
_entry.id   AF-A0A926BAU9-F1
#
_cell.length_a   1.000
_cell.length_b   1.000
_cell.length_c   1.000
_cell.angle_alpha   90.00
_cell.angle_beta   90.00
_cell.angle_gamma   90.00
#
_symmetry.space_group_name_H-M   'P 1'
#
loop_
_entity.id
_entity.type
_entity.pdbx_description
1 polymer ?
#
loop_
_entity_poly.entity_id
_entity_poly.type
_entity_poly.pdbx_seq_one_letter_code
_entity_poly.pdbx_strand_id
1 'polypeptide(L)'
;KITRDFGLSVVHVDIKSPVHIAAYHEQFPDDPDAVDLANWDRLEQRHPTLFAGMYSLWLCRTAEEQTVDFDWLGQAGPRASVLDDQML
;
A
#
# COMPACT_ATOMS: atom_id res chain seq x y z
N LYS A 1 6.49 -0.97 12.09
CA LYS A 1 5.34 -0.35 12.80
C LYS A 1 4.62 0.67 11.93
N ILE A 2 5.31 1.69 11.42
CA ILE A 2 4.66 2.81 10.72
C ILE A 2 3.78 2.42 9.52
N THR A 3 4.16 1.49 8.65
CA THR A 3 3.34 1.11 7.47
C THR A 3 2.11 0.28 7.84
N ARG A 4 2.25 -0.66 8.78
CA ARG A 4 1.14 -1.54 9.22
C ARG A 4 0.01 -0.77 9.90
N ASP A 5 0.33 0.27 10.65
CA ASP A 5 -0.66 1.12 11.33
C ASP A 5 -1.59 1.84 10.31
N PHE A 6 -1.18 1.93 9.04
CA PHE A 6 -1.99 2.47 7.92
C PHE A 6 -2.54 1.38 6.97
N GLY A 7 -2.48 0.09 7.35
CA GLY A 7 -2.92 -1.01 6.49
C GLY A 7 -2.03 -1.22 5.26
N LEU A 8 -0.77 -0.75 5.31
CA LEU A 8 0.19 -0.88 4.23
C LEU A 8 1.21 -1.99 4.52
N SER A 9 1.47 -2.80 3.50
CA SER A 9 2.53 -3.80 3.49
C SER A 9 3.65 -3.37 2.55
N VAL A 10 4.90 -3.55 2.97
CA VAL A 10 6.08 -3.33 2.10
C VAL A 10 6.20 -4.53 1.18
N VAL A 11 6.27 -4.28 -0.12
CA VAL A 11 6.38 -5.31 -1.15
C VAL A 11 7.78 -5.36 -1.73
N HIS A 12 8.46 -4.22 -1.76
CA HIS A 12 9.82 -4.14 -2.29
C HIS A 12 10.55 -2.92 -1.74
N VAL A 13 11.87 -3.07 -1.58
CA VAL A 13 12.81 -2.00 -1.26
C VAL A 13 13.83 -1.95 -2.38
N ASP A 14 13.79 -0.88 -3.19
CA ASP A 14 14.74 -0.67 -4.28
C ASP A 14 15.96 0.10 -3.75
N ILE A 15 17.15 -0.49 -3.88
CA ILE A 15 18.40 0.03 -3.33
C ILE A 15 19.41 0.20 -4.44
N LYS A 16 19.97 1.42 -4.56
CA LYS A 16 20.89 1.74 -5.66
C LYS A 16 22.32 1.23 -5.48
N SER A 17 22.75 0.90 -4.25
CA SER A 17 24.10 0.38 -3.98
C SER A 17 24.10 -1.15 -3.84
N PRO A 18 24.79 -1.87 -4.74
CA PRO A 18 25.00 -3.31 -4.64
C PRO A 18 25.74 -3.74 -3.36
N VAL A 19 26.61 -2.87 -2.83
CA VAL A 19 27.36 -3.16 -1.59
C VAL A 19 26.42 -3.19 -0.39
N HIS A 20 25.41 -2.31 -0.38
CA HIS A 20 24.48 -2.19 0.74
C HIS A 20 23.47 -3.35 0.76
N ILE A 21 22.99 -3.79 -0.40
CA ILE A 21 22.11 -4.96 -0.49
C ILE A 21 22.84 -6.25 -0.12
N ALA A 22 24.12 -6.39 -0.51
CA ALA A 22 24.95 -7.52 -0.07
C ALA A 22 25.13 -7.55 1.45
N ALA A 23 25.46 -6.40 2.06
CA ALA A 23 25.60 -6.27 3.51
C ALA A 23 24.29 -6.57 4.26
N TYR A 24 23.14 -6.23 3.66
CA TYR A 24 21.84 -6.58 4.21
C TYR A 24 21.62 -8.09 4.22
N HIS A 25 21.78 -8.77 3.08
CA HIS A 25 21.56 -10.22 3.00
C HIS A 25 22.55 -11.03 3.85
N GLU A 26 23.77 -10.53 4.04
CA GLU A 26 24.74 -11.14 4.95
C GLU A 26 24.26 -11.08 6.41
N GLN A 27 23.63 -9.97 6.83
CA GLN A 27 23.15 -9.80 8.21
C GLN A 27 21.76 -10.38 8.46
N PHE A 28 20.90 -10.43 7.45
CA PHE A 28 19.50 -10.84 7.56
C PHE A 28 19.15 -11.91 6.51
N PRO A 29 19.73 -13.12 6.60
CA PRO A 29 19.48 -14.18 5.62
C PRO A 29 18.03 -14.70 5.62
N ASP A 30 17.29 -14.47 6.71
CA ASP A 30 15.89 -14.86 6.85
C ASP A 30 14.90 -13.88 6.16
N ASP A 31 15.38 -12.74 5.65
CA ASP A 31 14.61 -11.78 4.86
C ASP A 31 15.25 -11.59 3.47
N PRO A 32 15.13 -12.59 2.57
CA PRO A 32 15.77 -12.56 1.27
C PRO A 32 15.19 -11.51 0.31
N ASP A 33 13.95 -11.05 0.55
CA ASP A 33 13.31 -10.00 -0.24
C ASP A 33 13.62 -8.60 0.31
N ALA A 34 14.26 -8.53 1.48
CA ALA A 34 14.67 -7.33 2.18
C ALA A 34 13.53 -6.33 2.42
N VAL A 35 12.36 -6.83 2.82
CA VAL A 35 11.13 -6.03 3.01
C VAL A 35 10.86 -5.66 4.47
N ASP A 36 11.62 -6.20 5.43
CA ASP A 36 11.50 -5.82 6.83
C ASP A 36 12.26 -4.53 7.13
N LEU A 37 11.50 -3.45 7.34
CA LEU A 37 12.04 -2.14 7.71
C LEU A 37 12.74 -2.11 9.07
N ALA A 38 12.47 -3.06 9.98
CA ALA A 38 13.19 -3.15 11.25
C ALA A 38 14.63 -3.64 11.06
N ASN A 39 14.87 -4.50 10.07
CA ASN A 39 16.22 -4.91 9.70
C ASN A 39 16.99 -3.73 9.07
N TRP A 40 16.31 -2.93 8.25
CA TRP A 40 16.89 -1.69 7.69
C TRP A 40 17.29 -0.68 8.76
N ASP A 41 16.45 -0.43 9.76
CA ASP A 41 16.78 0.46 10.90
C ASP A 41 18.02 -0.03 11.67
N ARG A 42 18.13 -1.34 11.93
CA ARG A 42 19.32 -1.91 12.58
C ARG A 42 20.59 -1.75 11.74
N LEU A 43 20.47 -1.89 10.42
CA LEU A 43 21.60 -1.69 9.51
C LEU A 43 22.04 -0.22 9.47
N GLU A 44 21.09 0.72 9.47
CA GLU A 44 21.33 2.17 9.51
C GLU A 44 22.14 2.58 10.74
N GLN A 45 21.78 2.07 11.91
CA GLN A 45 22.46 2.39 13.16
C GLN A 45 23.96 2.04 13.13
N ARG A 46 24.35 1.02 12.36
CA ARG A 46 25.76 0.61 12.17
C ARG A 46 26.44 1.30 11.00
N HIS A 47 25.67 1.74 10.01
CA HIS A 47 26.17 2.40 8.80
C HIS A 47 25.38 3.69 8.51
N PRO A 48 25.61 4.78 9.27
CA PRO A 48 24.77 5.99 9.18
C PRO A 48 24.76 6.66 7.80
N THR A 49 25.78 6.43 6.98
CA THR A 49 25.89 6.98 5.62
C THR A 49 25.14 6.15 4.58
N LEU A 50 24.63 4.97 4.96
CA LEU A 50 23.96 4.02 4.07
C LEU A 50 22.62 4.58 3.55
N PHE A 51 22.07 5.58 4.27
CA PHE A 51 20.75 6.16 4.10
C PHE A 51 20.73 7.55 3.44
N ALA A 52 21.90 8.10 3.09
CA ALA A 52 21.99 9.38 2.37
C ALA A 52 21.46 9.25 0.93
N GLY A 53 20.14 9.17 0.77
CA GLY A 53 19.38 9.38 -0.47
C GLY A 53 18.99 8.16 -1.29
N MET A 54 18.85 6.95 -0.72
CA MET A 54 19.16 5.76 -1.54
C MET A 54 18.17 4.59 -1.62
N TYR A 55 16.92 4.69 -1.13
CA TYR A 55 15.94 3.65 -1.44
C TYR A 55 14.49 4.13 -1.62
N SER A 56 13.80 3.44 -2.52
CA SER A 56 12.38 3.61 -2.80
C SER A 56 11.61 2.44 -2.19
N LEU A 57 10.57 2.74 -1.42
CA LEU A 57 9.68 1.73 -0.86
C LEU A 57 8.45 1.57 -1.75
N TRP A 58 8.17 0.33 -2.14
CA TRP A 58 6.93 -0.03 -2.82
C TRP A 58 5.97 -0.59 -1.77
N LEU A 59 4.83 0.08 -1.60
CA LEU A 59 3.82 -0.28 -0.62
C LEU A 59 2.55 -0.76 -1.33
N CYS A 60 1.95 -1.82 -0.81
CA CYS A 60 0.61 -2.24 -1.19
C CYS A 60 -0.33 -1.97 -0.03
N ARG A 61 -1.53 -1.45 -0.34
CA ARG A 61 -2.64 -1.45 0.60
C ARG A 61 -3.29 -2.82 0.54
N THR A 62 -3.29 -3.54 1.66
CA THR A 62 -4.12 -4.74 1.77
C THR A 62 -5.56 -4.30 1.57
N ALA A 63 -6.29 -4.93 0.66
CA ALA A 63 -7.67 -4.55 0.37
C ALA A 63 -8.45 -4.48 1.70
N GLU A 64 -8.77 -3.26 2.14
CA GLU A 64 -9.83 -3.08 3.12
C GLU A 64 -11.06 -3.73 2.50
N GLU A 65 -11.81 -4.48 3.28
CA GLU A 65 -13.12 -4.97 2.89
C GLU A 65 -13.93 -3.73 2.50
N GLN A 66 -14.04 -3.46 1.19
CA GLN A 66 -14.74 -2.29 0.70
C GLN A 66 -16.21 -2.51 1.00
N THR A 67 -16.73 -1.90 2.06
CA THR A 67 -18.15 -1.60 2.14
C THR A 67 -18.43 -0.53 1.10
N VAL A 68 -18.59 -0.96 -0.15
CA VAL A 68 -19.13 -0.13 -1.21
C VAL A 68 -20.59 0.11 -0.85
N ASP A 69 -20.89 1.34 -0.44
CA ASP A 69 -22.26 1.79 -0.31
C ASP A 69 -22.85 1.92 -1.72
N PHE A 70 -23.82 1.08 -2.06
CA PHE A 70 -24.51 1.09 -3.35
C PHE A 70 -25.83 1.87 -3.31
N ASP A 71 -26.18 2.51 -2.19
CA ASP A 71 -27.46 3.24 -2.06
C ASP A 71 -27.58 4.39 -3.09
N TRP A 72 -26.46 4.92 -3.56
CA TRP A 72 -26.43 5.95 -4.60
C TRP A 72 -26.86 5.45 -6.00
N LEU A 73 -26.83 4.13 -6.27
CA LEU A 73 -27.37 3.56 -7.51
C LEU A 73 -28.90 3.45 -7.50
N GLY A 74 -29.54 3.61 -6.35
CA GLY A 74 -30.99 3.44 -6.17
C GLY A 74 -31.84 4.70 -6.38
N GLN A 75 -31.25 5.90 -6.52
CA GLN A 75 -32.03 7.16 -6.63
C GLN A 75 -32.43 7.55 -8.07
N ALA A 76 -32.69 6.57 -8.94
CA ALA A 76 -33.46 6.80 -10.17
C ALA A 76 -34.96 6.56 -9.89
N GLY A 77 -35.60 7.49 -9.18
CA GLY A 77 -37.07 7.52 -9.07
C GLY A 77 -37.73 7.81 -10.43
N PRO A 78 -38.91 7.24 -10.74
CA PRO A 78 -39.50 7.32 -12.07
C PRO A 78 -39.94 8.76 -12.40
N ARG A 79 -39.38 9.33 -13.48
CA ARG A 79 -39.99 10.46 -14.18
C ARG A 79 -40.94 9.92 -15.24
N ALA A 80 -42.23 9.81 -14.89
CA ALA A 80 -43.31 9.80 -15.85
C ALA A 80 -44.53 10.48 -15.24
N SER A 81 -44.82 11.69 -15.72
CA SER A 81 -46.15 12.29 -15.65
C SER A 81 -46.52 12.73 -17.05
N VAL A 82 -47.82 12.61 -17.36
CA VAL A 82 -48.54 12.98 -18.58
C VAL A 82 -48.66 11.83 -19.61
N LEU A 83 -49.65 10.96 -19.42
CA LEU A 83 -50.97 10.98 -20.07
C LEU A 83 -51.79 9.79 -19.52
N ASP A 84 -52.72 10.03 -18.61
CA ASP A 84 -53.81 9.09 -18.34
C ASP A 84 -55.01 9.48 -19.21
N ASP A 85 -55.49 8.48 -19.92
CA ASP A 85 -56.64 8.46 -20.82
C ASP A 85 -57.91 9.04 -20.18
N GLN A 86 -58.66 9.76 -21.01
CA GLN A 86 -60.05 10.12 -20.71
C GLN A 86 -60.90 8.87 -20.54
N MET A 87 -61.51 8.72 -19.37
CA MET A 87 -62.77 8.01 -19.21
C MET A 87 -63.91 8.87 -19.78
N LEU A 88 -64.44 8.51 -20.95
CA LEU A 88 -65.82 8.04 -21.21
C LEU A 88 -66.08 7.96 -22.72
#